data_AF-A0A5D3AQX9-F1
#
_entry.id   AF-A0A5D3AQX9-F1
#
_cell.length_a   1.000
_cell.length_b   1.000
_cell.length_c   1.000
_cell.angle_alpha   90.00
_cell.angle_beta   90.00
_cell.angle_gamma   90.00
#
_symmetry.space_group_name_H-M   'P 1'
#
loop_
_entity.id
_entity.type
_entity.pdbx_description
1 polymer ?
#
loop_
_entity_poly.entity_id
_entity_poly.type
_entity_poly.pdbx_seq_one_letter_code
_entity_poly.pdbx_strand_id
1 'polypeptide(L)'
;MSQYTKQTWSRNDDSSFSADPVVQKSIYNFILLSEDALKKIGATSLEDGASMFLLSHLKYDPESQTISREVLTACKEGSEMNIEDPVESLKATAKLGDDLSLKFKLSDSESWLQPAFENGDTKALMIKEDEEFAKLKLGADVQLVHPSKASRMEDLLKWAKSLPEMGEESS
;
A
#
# COMPACT_ATOMS: atom_id res chain seq x y z
N MET A 1 0.69 13.47 8.79
CA MET A 1 0.65 13.65 7.33
C MET A 1 0.19 12.36 6.68
N SER A 2 -0.34 12.43 5.46
CA SER A 2 -0.63 11.26 4.65
C SER A 2 0.44 11.08 3.58
N GLN A 3 0.72 9.83 3.21
CA GLN A 3 1.63 9.50 2.13
C GLN A 3 0.94 8.60 1.12
N TYR A 4 1.23 8.87 -0.14
CA TYR A 4 1.00 7.96 -1.24
C TYR A 4 2.34 7.33 -1.67
N THR A 5 2.37 6.01 -1.84
CA THR A 5 3.51 5.29 -2.41
C THR A 5 3.04 4.39 -3.56
N LYS A 6 3.71 4.47 -4.70
CA LYS A 6 3.60 3.51 -5.80
C LYS A 6 4.88 2.70 -5.89
N GLN A 7 4.75 1.39 -5.96
CA GLN A 7 5.83 0.49 -6.34
C GLN A 7 5.40 -0.24 -7.61
N THR A 8 6.23 -0.20 -8.65
CA THR A 8 5.93 -0.85 -9.93
C THR A 8 7.03 -1.85 -10.26
N TRP A 9 6.67 -3.12 -10.35
CA TRP A 9 7.53 -4.19 -10.84
C TRP A 9 7.20 -4.43 -12.30
N SER A 10 8.20 -4.38 -13.16
CA SER A 10 8.08 -4.65 -14.58
C SER A 10 8.73 -5.97 -14.93
N ARG A 11 8.21 -6.65 -15.94
CA ARG A 11 8.86 -7.84 -16.51
C ARG A 11 10.10 -7.44 -17.31
N ASN A 12 11.22 -8.08 -17.01
CA ASN A 12 12.46 -8.01 -17.80
C ASN A 12 12.39 -9.17 -18.81
N ASP A 13 11.87 -8.89 -20.00
CA ASP A 13 11.64 -9.88 -21.08
C ASP A 13 10.67 -11.02 -20.68
N ASP A 14 10.60 -12.10 -21.47
CA ASP A 14 9.70 -13.24 -21.21
C ASP A 14 10.04 -14.03 -19.92
N SER A 15 11.13 -13.71 -19.22
CA SER A 15 11.74 -14.62 -18.24
C SER A 15 11.43 -14.34 -16.77
N SER A 16 11.30 -13.08 -16.32
CA SER A 16 11.01 -12.77 -14.90
C SER A 16 10.67 -11.30 -14.63
N PHE A 17 10.02 -11.01 -13.51
CA PHE A 17 9.88 -9.63 -13.01
C PHE A 17 11.18 -9.10 -12.41
N SER A 18 11.43 -7.79 -12.51
CA SER A 18 12.50 -7.12 -11.76
C SER A 18 12.25 -7.26 -10.27
N ALA A 19 13.29 -7.55 -9.50
CA ALA A 19 13.23 -7.56 -8.04
C ALA A 19 13.27 -6.16 -7.40
N ASP A 20 13.67 -5.17 -8.20
CA ASP A 20 13.76 -3.76 -7.81
C ASP A 20 12.61 -2.98 -8.45
N PRO A 21 11.56 -2.61 -7.69
CA PRO A 21 10.47 -1.83 -8.24
C PRO A 21 10.87 -0.37 -8.45
N VAL A 22 10.26 0.26 -9.46
CA VAL A 22 10.25 1.73 -9.56
C VAL A 22 9.34 2.27 -8.47
N VAL A 23 9.87 3.15 -7.61
CA VAL A 23 9.15 3.71 -6.48
C VAL A 23 8.82 5.18 -6.74
N GLN A 24 7.55 5.56 -6.57
CA GLN A 24 7.08 6.95 -6.56
C GLN A 24 6.47 7.25 -5.20
N LYS A 25 6.73 8.43 -4.65
CA LYS A 25 6.21 8.85 -3.34
C LYS A 25 5.71 10.28 -3.43
N SER A 26 4.59 10.55 -2.78
CA SER A 26 4.06 11.90 -2.59
C SER A 26 3.53 12.04 -1.17
N ILE A 27 3.69 13.22 -0.58
CA ILE A 27 3.29 13.53 0.79
C ILE A 27 2.29 14.69 0.77
N TYR A 28 1.24 14.54 1.56
CA TYR A 28 0.14 15.50 1.65
C TYR A 28 -0.26 15.74 3.10
N ASN A 29 -1.11 16.74 3.31
CA ASN A 29 -1.90 16.84 4.53
C ASN A 29 -2.70 15.56 4.77
N PHE A 30 -3.12 15.36 6.02
CA PHE A 30 -3.89 14.18 6.40
C PHE A 30 -5.13 14.01 5.53
N ILE A 31 -5.24 12.83 4.93
CA ILE A 31 -6.44 12.38 4.24
C ILE A 31 -7.35 11.78 5.30
N LEU A 32 -8.39 12.53 5.64
CA LEU A 32 -9.39 12.10 6.62
C LEU A 32 -10.51 11.34 5.88
N LEU A 33 -10.82 10.15 6.36
CA LEU A 33 -11.92 9.34 5.86
C LEU A 33 -12.87 9.00 7.00
N SER A 34 -14.16 9.26 6.79
CA SER A 34 -15.20 8.75 7.66
C SER A 34 -15.29 7.24 7.56
N GLU A 35 -15.86 6.60 8.59
CA GLU A 35 -16.10 5.15 8.58
C GLU A 35 -16.99 4.72 7.40
N ASP A 36 -17.95 5.56 7.02
CA ASP A 36 -18.79 5.34 5.85
C ASP A 36 -18.00 5.41 4.53
N ALA A 37 -17.01 6.31 4.43
CA ALA A 37 -16.12 6.37 3.27
C ALA A 37 -15.25 5.12 3.16
N LEU A 38 -14.70 4.64 4.28
CA LEU A 38 -13.94 3.38 4.36
C LEU A 38 -14.80 2.17 3.94
N LYS A 39 -16.02 2.05 4.48
CA LYS A 39 -16.99 1.02 4.04
C LYS A 39 -17.35 1.15 2.57
N LYS A 40 -17.46 2.39 2.06
CA LYS A 40 -17.77 2.64 0.64
C LYS A 40 -16.64 2.16 -0.27
N ILE A 41 -15.37 2.31 0.07
CA ILE A 41 -14.25 1.76 -0.73
C ILE A 41 -14.12 0.23 -0.57
N GLY A 42 -14.90 -0.35 0.34
CA GLY A 42 -14.94 -1.79 0.55
C GLY A 42 -13.96 -2.27 1.60
N ALA A 43 -13.52 -1.40 2.50
CA ALA A 43 -12.89 -1.80 3.74
C ALA A 43 -13.92 -2.50 4.62
N THR A 44 -13.73 -3.78 4.87
CA THR A 44 -14.57 -4.60 5.76
C THR A 44 -13.73 -5.09 6.91
N SER A 45 -14.33 -5.26 8.10
CA SER A 45 -13.63 -5.61 9.35
C SER A 45 -12.65 -4.54 9.83
N LEU A 46 -13.12 -3.29 9.93
CA LEU A 46 -12.35 -2.21 10.56
C LEU A 46 -12.15 -2.54 12.05
N GLU A 47 -10.91 -2.51 12.51
CA GLU A 47 -10.57 -2.80 13.90
C GLU A 47 -11.06 -1.66 14.80
N ASP A 48 -11.62 -2.02 15.95
CA ASP A 48 -12.06 -1.04 16.94
C ASP A 48 -10.83 -0.40 17.57
N GLY A 49 -10.69 0.92 17.42
CA GLY A 49 -9.50 1.68 17.84
C GLY A 49 -8.55 2.08 16.70
N ALA A 50 -8.65 1.49 15.51
CA ALA A 50 -7.79 1.88 14.38
C ALA A 50 -7.98 3.36 14.00
N SER A 51 -6.93 4.16 14.17
CA SER A 51 -6.90 5.59 13.84
C SER A 51 -6.29 5.84 12.46
N MET A 52 -5.45 4.91 11.98
CA MET A 52 -4.70 5.00 10.73
C MET A 52 -4.94 3.78 9.84
N PHE A 53 -5.09 4.02 8.54
CA PHE A 53 -5.30 2.98 7.54
C PHE A 53 -4.26 3.09 6.43
N LEU A 54 -3.65 1.96 6.10
CA LEU A 54 -2.89 1.78 4.87
C LEU A 54 -3.81 1.16 3.83
N LEU A 55 -4.31 1.98 2.91
CA LEU A 55 -5.16 1.52 1.82
C LEU A 55 -4.27 0.97 0.70
N SER A 56 -4.09 -0.35 0.64
CA SER A 56 -3.25 -1.00 -0.37
C SER A 56 -4.08 -1.52 -1.55
N HIS A 57 -3.69 -1.07 -2.74
CA HIS A 57 -4.29 -1.42 -4.01
C HIS A 57 -3.24 -2.08 -4.93
N LEU A 58 -3.45 -3.35 -5.25
CA LEU A 58 -2.61 -4.12 -6.17
C LEU A 58 -3.30 -4.23 -7.53
N LYS A 59 -2.54 -3.94 -8.59
CA LYS A 59 -3.02 -3.98 -9.99
C LYS A 59 -2.00 -4.69 -10.87
N TYR A 60 -2.49 -5.57 -11.73
CA TYR A 60 -1.73 -6.16 -12.82
C TYR A 60 -2.20 -5.54 -14.14
N ASP A 61 -1.26 -5.08 -14.96
CA ASP A 61 -1.49 -4.64 -16.32
C ASP A 61 -0.85 -5.65 -17.30
N PRO A 62 -1.66 -6.43 -18.04
CA PRO A 62 -1.15 -7.42 -18.97
C PRO A 62 -0.52 -6.80 -20.23
N GLU A 63 -0.88 -5.58 -20.61
CA GLU A 63 -0.33 -4.93 -21.81
C GLU A 63 1.12 -4.50 -21.58
N SER A 64 1.38 -3.87 -20.44
CA SER A 64 2.73 -3.46 -20.04
C SER A 64 3.49 -4.55 -19.26
N GLN A 65 2.83 -5.66 -18.92
CA GLN A 65 3.34 -6.72 -18.06
C GLN A 65 3.91 -6.16 -16.75
N THR A 66 3.14 -5.28 -16.12
CA THR A 66 3.54 -4.63 -14.86
C THR A 66 2.59 -4.99 -13.72
N ILE A 67 3.17 -5.12 -12.53
CA ILE A 67 2.41 -5.18 -11.28
C ILE A 67 2.70 -3.89 -10.54
N SER A 68 1.67 -3.21 -10.08
CA SER A 68 1.79 -2.04 -9.23
C SER A 68 1.10 -2.24 -7.89
N ARG A 69 1.79 -1.89 -6.82
CA ARG A 69 1.24 -1.71 -5.48
C ARG A 69 1.15 -0.22 -5.19
N GLU A 70 -0.07 0.27 -4.99
CA GLU A 70 -0.37 1.66 -4.64
C GLU A 70 -0.90 1.69 -3.21
N VAL A 71 -0.20 2.38 -2.31
CA VAL A 71 -0.58 2.51 -0.90
C VAL A 71 -0.88 3.96 -0.59
N LEU A 72 -2.04 4.20 0.03
CA LEU A 72 -2.43 5.51 0.54
C LEU A 72 -2.63 5.43 2.06
N THR A 73 -1.92 6.28 2.80
CA THR A 73 -2.18 6.45 4.24
C THR A 73 -3.38 7.38 4.43
N ALA A 74 -4.39 6.93 5.16
CA ALA A 74 -5.56 7.72 5.54
C ALA A 74 -5.81 7.62 7.05
N CYS A 75 -6.46 8.62 7.62
CA CYS A 75 -6.83 8.64 9.03
C CYS A 75 -8.34 8.53 9.18
N LYS A 76 -8.79 7.90 10.27
CA LYS A 76 -10.20 7.92 10.64
C LYS A 76 -10.60 9.34 11.06
N GLU A 77 -11.63 9.88 10.43
CA GLU A 77 -12.19 11.18 10.83
C GLU A 77 -12.68 11.14 12.29
N GLY A 78 -12.37 12.18 13.05
CA GLY A 78 -12.77 12.31 14.45
C GLY A 78 -11.98 11.46 15.44
N SER A 79 -10.91 10.79 15.01
CA SER A 79 -10.02 10.05 15.93
C SER A 79 -8.92 10.96 16.48
N GLU A 80 -8.63 10.81 17.77
CA GLU A 80 -7.43 11.41 18.37
C GLU A 80 -6.20 10.71 17.80
N MET A 81 -5.38 11.43 17.04
CA MET A 81 -4.12 10.89 16.53
C MET A 81 -3.00 11.16 17.54
N ASN A 82 -2.23 10.12 17.83
CA ASN A 82 -0.97 10.30 18.52
C ASN A 82 0.09 10.82 17.54
N ILE A 83 1.09 11.53 18.08
CA ILE A 83 2.18 12.06 17.25
C ILE A 83 3.00 10.97 16.56
N GLU A 84 2.93 9.73 17.08
CA GLU A 84 3.65 8.56 16.58
C GLU A 84 2.91 7.85 15.43
N ASP A 85 1.58 7.98 15.34
CA ASP A 85 0.76 7.26 14.35
C ASP A 85 1.20 7.50 12.89
N PRO A 86 1.50 8.76 12.47
CA PRO A 86 1.99 9.03 11.12
C PRO A 86 3.40 8.49 10.89
N VAL A 87 4.25 8.42 11.92
CA VAL A 87 5.61 7.91 11.79
C VAL A 87 5.57 6.39 11.60
N GLU A 88 4.72 5.70 12.37
CA GLU A 88 4.57 4.25 12.27
C GLU A 88 3.89 3.82 10.97
N SER A 89 2.90 4.57 10.46
CA SER A 89 2.29 4.26 9.16
C SER A 89 3.26 4.35 7.98
N LEU A 90 4.18 5.34 8.02
CA LEU A 90 5.25 5.49 7.03
C LEU A 90 6.25 4.34 7.13
N LYS A 91 6.68 3.99 8.35
CA LYS A 91 7.57 2.84 8.59
C LYS A 91 6.94 1.53 8.09
N ALA A 92 5.65 1.33 8.34
CA ALA A 92 4.92 0.16 7.89
C ALA A 92 4.86 0.07 6.35
N THR A 93 4.54 1.19 5.68
CA THR A 93 4.51 1.24 4.21
C THR A 93 5.87 0.91 3.60
N ALA A 94 6.95 1.49 4.15
CA ALA A 94 8.31 1.26 3.70
C ALA A 94 8.75 -0.19 3.94
N LYS A 95 8.58 -0.71 5.17
CA LYS A 95 8.95 -2.09 5.51
C LYS A 95 8.22 -3.12 4.66
N LEU A 96 6.90 -2.96 4.46
CA LEU A 96 6.15 -3.84 3.56
C LEU A 96 6.73 -3.82 2.13
N GLY A 97 7.08 -2.64 1.63
CA GLY A 97 7.66 -2.50 0.30
C GLY A 97 9.03 -3.17 0.18
N ASP A 98 9.88 -3.02 1.21
CA ASP A 98 11.23 -3.58 1.26
C ASP A 98 11.19 -5.11 1.44
N ASP A 99 10.33 -5.63 2.32
CA ASP A 99 10.16 -7.06 2.57
C ASP A 99 9.65 -7.80 1.33
N LEU A 100 8.68 -7.22 0.60
CA LEU A 100 8.21 -7.78 -0.66
C LEU A 100 9.32 -7.83 -1.70
N SER A 101 10.13 -6.78 -1.81
CA SER A 101 11.27 -6.71 -2.74
C SER A 101 12.37 -7.71 -2.37
N LEU A 102 12.68 -7.84 -1.08
CA LEU A 102 13.69 -8.77 -0.57
C LEU A 102 13.28 -10.23 -0.81
N LYS A 103 12.02 -10.59 -0.51
CA LYS A 103 11.52 -11.95 -0.77
C LYS A 103 11.50 -12.29 -2.25
N PHE A 104 11.27 -11.30 -3.11
CA PHE A 104 11.41 -11.47 -4.55
C PHE A 104 12.87 -11.73 -4.96
N LYS A 105 13.84 -11.01 -4.39
CA LYS A 105 15.29 -11.18 -4.67
C LYS A 105 15.84 -12.54 -4.24
N LEU A 106 15.35 -13.08 -3.12
CA LEU A 106 15.97 -14.26 -2.52
C LEU A 106 15.60 -15.58 -3.23
N SER A 107 14.68 -15.56 -4.21
CA SER A 107 14.18 -16.77 -4.91
C SER A 107 13.93 -17.94 -3.94
N ASP A 108 13.51 -17.62 -2.71
CA ASP A 108 13.56 -18.58 -1.62
C ASP A 108 12.59 -19.70 -1.95
N SER A 109 13.08 -20.94 -1.93
CA SER A 109 12.43 -22.15 -2.49
C SER A 109 11.02 -22.50 -1.96
N GLU A 110 10.46 -21.68 -1.07
CA GLU A 110 9.02 -21.59 -0.73
C GLU A 110 8.28 -20.61 -1.68
N SER A 111 8.73 -20.52 -2.94
CA SER A 111 8.69 -19.34 -3.82
C SER A 111 7.35 -18.94 -4.44
N TRP A 112 6.20 -19.17 -3.81
CA TRP A 112 4.88 -18.88 -4.42
C TRP A 112 4.65 -17.40 -4.81
N LEU A 113 5.43 -16.46 -4.27
CA LEU A 113 5.48 -15.07 -4.72
C LEU A 113 5.88 -14.96 -6.20
N GLN A 114 6.87 -15.73 -6.65
CA GLN A 114 7.32 -15.66 -8.04
C GLN A 114 6.22 -16.11 -9.02
N PRO A 115 5.55 -17.27 -8.85
CA PRO A 115 4.37 -17.64 -9.61
C PRO A 115 3.21 -16.64 -9.48
N ALA A 116 2.98 -16.02 -8.32
CA ALA A 116 1.94 -15.01 -8.16
C ALA A 116 2.25 -13.76 -9.01
N PHE A 117 3.51 -13.32 -9.05
CA PHE A 117 3.95 -12.25 -9.94
C PHE A 117 3.88 -12.67 -11.41
N GLU A 118 4.41 -13.84 -11.78
CA GLU A 118 4.41 -14.37 -13.16
C GLU A 118 2.99 -14.49 -13.74
N ASN A 119 2.02 -14.86 -12.92
CA ASN A 119 0.62 -15.00 -13.33
C ASN A 119 -0.21 -13.72 -13.13
N GLY A 120 0.37 -12.65 -12.57
CA GLY A 120 -0.39 -11.44 -12.22
C GLY A 120 -1.47 -11.68 -11.17
N ASP A 121 -1.30 -12.67 -10.28
CA ASP A 121 -2.26 -13.04 -9.24
C ASP A 121 -2.22 -12.03 -8.08
N THR A 122 -2.91 -10.92 -8.26
CA THR A 122 -2.99 -9.86 -7.26
C THR A 122 -3.64 -10.33 -5.96
N LYS A 123 -4.50 -11.35 -5.97
CA LYS A 123 -5.13 -11.87 -4.74
C LYS A 123 -4.13 -12.60 -3.86
N ALA A 124 -3.29 -13.45 -4.46
CA ALA A 124 -2.22 -14.11 -3.74
C ALA A 124 -1.25 -13.08 -3.14
N LEU A 125 -0.92 -12.02 -3.91
CA LEU A 125 -0.07 -10.93 -3.43
C LEU A 125 -0.68 -10.16 -2.25
N MET A 126 -2.00 -9.90 -2.27
CA MET A 126 -2.71 -9.26 -1.16
C MET A 126 -2.64 -10.10 0.12
N ILE A 127 -2.93 -11.41 0.02
CA ILE A 127 -2.81 -12.33 1.17
C ILE A 127 -1.41 -12.27 1.77
N LYS A 128 -0.38 -12.17 0.92
CA LYS A 128 1.00 -12.06 1.41
C LYS A 128 1.27 -10.75 2.12
N GLU A 129 0.75 -9.67 1.57
CA GLU A 129 0.87 -8.35 2.18
C GLU A 129 0.26 -8.35 3.59
N ASP A 130 -0.92 -8.95 3.76
CA ASP A 130 -1.55 -9.15 5.08
C ASP A 130 -0.66 -9.95 6.04
N GLU A 131 -0.08 -11.07 5.58
CA GLU A 131 0.81 -11.90 6.40
C GLU A 131 2.08 -11.18 6.85
N GLU A 132 2.69 -10.39 5.97
CA GLU A 132 3.90 -9.63 6.32
C GLU A 132 3.55 -8.43 7.21
N PHE A 133 2.41 -7.78 6.96
CA PHE A 133 1.93 -6.70 7.82
C PHE A 133 1.69 -7.18 9.25
N ALA A 134 1.06 -8.35 9.43
CA ALA A 134 0.81 -8.94 10.74
C ALA A 134 2.09 -9.26 11.53
N LYS A 135 3.24 -9.41 10.86
CA LYS A 135 4.55 -9.62 11.52
C LYS A 135 5.22 -8.32 11.94
N LEU A 136 4.76 -7.18 11.42
CA LEU A 136 5.29 -5.88 11.80
C LEU A 136 4.86 -5.56 13.23
N LYS A 137 5.85 -5.41 14.11
CA LYS A 137 5.64 -4.87 15.45
C LYS A 137 5.50 -3.34 15.32
N LEU A 138 4.28 -2.88 15.11
CA LEU A 138 3.93 -1.45 15.11
C LEU A 138 3.49 -1.04 16.50
N GLY A 139 3.88 0.17 16.93
CA GLY A 139 3.48 0.74 18.23
C GLY A 139 2.14 1.49 18.19
N ALA A 140 1.51 1.59 17.03
CA ALA A 140 0.33 2.41 16.77
C ALA A 140 -0.84 1.56 16.20
N ASP A 141 -2.06 2.08 16.33
CA ASP A 141 -3.30 1.47 15.83
C ASP A 141 -3.45 1.67 14.30
N VAL A 142 -2.47 1.12 13.56
CA VAL A 142 -2.40 1.13 12.10
C VAL A 142 -2.98 -0.17 11.56
N GLN A 143 -3.96 -0.06 10.66
CA GLN A 143 -4.56 -1.21 9.98
C GLN A 143 -4.22 -1.21 8.49
N LEU A 144 -3.76 -2.34 7.96
CA LEU A 144 -3.70 -2.58 6.52
C LEU A 144 -5.11 -2.92 6.00
N VAL A 145 -5.50 -2.26 4.93
CA VAL A 145 -6.82 -2.45 4.31
C VAL A 145 -6.65 -2.63 2.83
N HIS A 146 -7.30 -3.65 2.32
CA HIS A 146 -7.40 -3.95 0.90
C HIS A 146 -8.79 -3.59 0.36
N PRO A 147 -8.98 -2.43 -0.30
CA PRO A 147 -10.29 -2.01 -0.79
C PRO A 147 -10.82 -2.97 -1.85
N SER A 148 -11.97 -3.60 -1.60
CA SER A 148 -12.59 -4.54 -2.55
C SER A 148 -13.21 -3.84 -3.78
N LYS A 149 -13.40 -2.52 -3.75
CA LYS A 149 -13.92 -1.73 -4.87
C LYS A 149 -12.80 -0.93 -5.54
N ALA A 150 -12.09 -1.59 -6.45
CA ALA A 150 -10.97 -1.02 -7.20
C ALA A 150 -11.29 0.36 -7.81
N SER A 151 -12.43 0.54 -8.47
CA SER A 151 -12.79 1.84 -9.09
C SER A 151 -12.88 2.98 -8.08
N ARG A 152 -13.47 2.74 -6.91
CA ARG A 152 -13.55 3.77 -5.86
C ARG A 152 -12.19 4.07 -5.24
N MET A 153 -11.34 3.05 -5.15
CA MET A 153 -9.96 3.24 -4.71
C MET A 153 -9.15 4.04 -5.74
N GLU A 154 -9.28 3.74 -7.03
CA GLU A 154 -8.64 4.50 -8.11
C GLU A 154 -9.11 5.97 -8.12
N ASP A 155 -10.40 6.22 -7.89
CA ASP A 155 -10.92 7.59 -7.77
C ASP A 155 -10.34 8.33 -6.55
N LEU A 156 -10.23 7.65 -5.40
CA LEU A 156 -9.58 8.19 -4.21
C LEU A 156 -8.10 8.50 -4.46
N LEU A 157 -7.38 7.61 -5.15
CA LEU A 157 -5.98 7.80 -5.51
C LEU A 157 -5.81 8.98 -6.48
N LYS A 158 -6.69 9.13 -7.47
CA LYS A 158 -6.70 10.29 -8.38
C LYS A 158 -6.93 11.59 -7.61
N TRP A 159 -7.91 11.59 -6.71
CA TRP A 159 -8.18 12.75 -5.86
C TRP A 159 -6.97 13.08 -4.97
N ALA A 160 -6.38 12.10 -4.28
CA ALA A 160 -5.20 12.29 -3.45
C ALA A 160 -4.01 12.87 -4.24
N LYS A 161 -3.75 12.35 -5.45
CA LYS A 161 -2.71 12.84 -6.35
C LYS A 161 -2.97 14.24 -6.91
N SER A 162 -4.21 14.73 -6.86
CA SER A 162 -4.56 16.10 -7.27
C SER A 162 -4.36 17.14 -6.17
N LEU A 163 -4.13 16.70 -4.93
CA LEU A 163 -3.85 17.60 -3.82
C LEU A 163 -2.46 18.23 -4.02
N PRO A 164 -2.28 19.50 -3.62
CA PRO A 164 -0.95 20.11 -3.63
C PRO A 164 -0.03 19.30 -2.72
N GLU A 165 1.11 18.88 -3.27
CA GLU A 165 2.15 18.25 -2.46
C GLU A 165 2.63 19.23 -1.40
N MET A 166 2.90 18.72 -0.19
CA MET A 166 3.65 19.50 0.78
C MET A 166 5.03 19.73 0.19
N GLY A 167 5.37 20.99 -0.09
CA GLY A 167 6.67 21.33 -0.65
C GLY A 167 7.77 20.74 0.22
N GLU A 168 8.80 20.18 -0.42
CA GLU A 168 10.11 20.09 0.23
C GLU A 168 10.45 21.53 0.61
N GLU A 169 10.31 21.89 1.89
CA GLU A 169 11.01 23.05 2.41
C GLU A 169 12.50 22.73 2.21
N SER A 170 13.03 23.29 1.13
CA SER A 170 14.45 23.32 0.81
C SER A 170 15.21 23.70 2.07
N SER A 171 15.94 22.74 2.63
CA SER A 171 16.98 23.00 3.62
C SER A 171 18.33 23.08 2.91
#